data_AF-A0A914I5S2-F1
#
_entry.id   AF-A0A914I5S2-F1
#
_cell.length_a   1.000
_cell.length_b   1.000
_cell.length_c   1.000
_cell.angle_alpha   90.00
_cell.angle_beta   90.00
_cell.angle_gamma   90.00
#
_symmetry.space_group_name_H-M   'P 1'
#
loop_
_entity.id
_entity.type
_entity.pdbx_description
1 polymer ?
#
loop_
_entity_poly.entity_id
_entity_poly.type
_entity_poly.pdbx_seq_one_letter_code
_entity_poly.pdbx_strand_id
1 'polypeptide(L)'
;MKKEKPEGEGKTSQNTRQETNQSTAIDTNGRESMANGTPDEAGRVTPQGTQEGAVTPQGTPDEAGRVTPQGTQEGAVTPQGTPDEAGRVTPQGTQEGAVTPQGTPDEAGRVTPQGTQEGAVTPQGTPDEAGRVTPQGTQEGAVTPQGTPDEAGRVTPHYQGTQEGAVTPQGTPDEKGTVQPIVTTISQTRTTTTMTVPTTVTQDAKVKKELDDVGAPEILKLFVPPKPPPVPQEAKKIIEDKCAGGKCLMQKPEFVQQKVLVEKQSEQIEQKLNPGKSPEQVKQEVRVRMTKTQQLKKALLLNAGLEGQVEPADNGVFGHDQLLTEAQANELLNELARQRSNRGKRAGNAMFLEPTSTKRWDPNKAIPYMFDQSLAEADKKAVREAVTEIQSKTCLNFTEVHAKPTGSHLYYTKIANPTFCGLSYVGRVEPANPIYLSFMCGHPAGVAIHETMHALGFQHEQLRFDRDQFITIQWENVNPQQLDFFTVSDVTKFSSYGIKYDYGSIMQYSSTIASSSPGKKTMVAKLKPAENDLLLGQRVGMAQSDVEAVKKLYCQSGCDDKIVFCGIWATMNLCDARMWRRAVVHAWIVSNCQKSCNKCGEKLETVDGRPF
;
A
#
# COMPACT_ATOMS: atom_id res chain seq x y z
N MET A 1 -68.11 31.94 -46.19
CA MET A 1 -69.51 31.46 -46.05
C MET A 1 -69.63 30.79 -44.69
N LYS A 2 -70.17 31.51 -43.69
CA LYS A 2 -71.39 31.16 -42.91
C LYS A 2 -71.56 29.65 -42.61
N LYS A 3 -71.42 29.31 -41.31
CA LYS A 3 -72.39 28.67 -40.37
C LYS A 3 -72.66 27.18 -40.70
N GLU A 4 -72.61 26.25 -39.76
CA GLU A 4 -73.57 26.10 -38.64
C GLU A 4 -73.03 25.23 -37.48
N LYS A 5 -73.58 25.49 -36.28
CA LYS A 5 -73.67 24.65 -35.07
C LYS A 5 -75.17 24.31 -34.93
N PRO A 6 -75.61 23.16 -34.36
CA PRO A 6 -75.77 23.05 -32.88
C PRO A 6 -75.63 21.60 -32.31
N GLU A 7 -75.30 21.43 -31.01
CA GLU A 7 -76.12 20.84 -29.89
C GLU A 7 -76.51 19.34 -30.06
N GLY A 8 -76.39 18.42 -29.09
CA GLY A 8 -76.07 18.49 -27.67
C GLY A 8 -75.95 17.09 -27.01
N GLU A 9 -75.35 17.12 -25.82
CA GLU A 9 -75.46 16.30 -24.60
C GLU A 9 -75.70 14.76 -24.60
N GLY A 10 -74.82 14.07 -23.86
CA GLY A 10 -75.14 12.79 -23.19
C GLY A 10 -73.93 11.94 -22.74
N LYS A 11 -73.31 12.28 -21.58
CA LYS A 11 -72.80 11.42 -20.48
C LYS A 11 -72.08 10.08 -20.84
N THR A 12 -70.91 9.66 -20.32
CA THR A 12 -70.07 10.04 -19.18
C THR A 12 -68.76 9.23 -19.26
N SER A 13 -67.69 9.77 -18.66
CA SER A 13 -66.52 9.10 -18.07
C SER A 13 -65.53 8.30 -18.94
N GLN A 14 -64.35 8.92 -19.05
CA GLN A 14 -63.07 8.45 -18.51
C GLN A 14 -61.93 8.15 -19.50
N ASN A 15 -60.79 8.73 -19.11
CA ASN A 15 -59.42 8.52 -19.56
C ASN A 15 -59.01 9.03 -20.95
N THR A 16 -58.67 10.32 -20.98
CA THR A 16 -57.62 10.87 -21.84
C THR A 16 -56.33 10.04 -21.72
N ARG A 17 -56.09 9.21 -22.74
CA ARG A 17 -54.77 8.71 -23.14
C ARG A 17 -53.86 9.93 -23.35
N GLN A 18 -52.86 10.10 -22.48
CA GLN A 18 -51.67 10.83 -22.87
C GLN A 18 -50.93 9.95 -23.89
N GLU A 19 -50.78 10.46 -25.11
CA GLU A 19 -49.87 9.92 -26.12
C GLU A 19 -48.45 9.93 -25.55
N THR A 20 -47.86 8.74 -25.39
CA THR A 20 -46.41 8.57 -25.26
C THR A 20 -45.87 8.07 -26.59
N ASN A 21 -44.92 8.82 -27.14
CA ASN A 21 -44.15 8.47 -28.34
C ASN A 21 -43.66 7.02 -28.28
N GLN A 22 -44.09 6.18 -29.21
CA GLN A 22 -43.56 4.83 -29.41
C GLN A 22 -42.36 4.89 -30.35
N SER A 23 -41.19 4.42 -29.88
CA SER A 23 -40.01 4.21 -30.73
C SER A 23 -40.11 2.83 -31.37
N THR A 24 -40.16 2.76 -32.71
CA THR A 24 -40.16 1.51 -33.49
C THR A 24 -38.72 1.13 -33.86
N ALA A 25 -38.29 -0.08 -33.49
CA ALA A 25 -37.03 -0.67 -33.97
C ALA A 25 -37.29 -1.51 -35.23
N ILE A 26 -36.43 -1.37 -36.24
CA ILE A 26 -36.48 -2.08 -37.52
C ILE A 26 -35.35 -3.12 -37.52
N ASP A 27 -35.67 -4.39 -37.82
CA ASP A 27 -34.65 -5.42 -37.94
C ASP A 27 -33.83 -5.30 -39.25
N THR A 28 -32.71 -6.01 -39.34
CA THR A 28 -31.81 -6.01 -40.52
C THR A 28 -32.45 -6.56 -41.81
N ASN A 29 -33.69 -7.05 -41.75
CA ASN A 29 -34.50 -7.49 -42.90
C ASN A 29 -35.69 -6.57 -43.18
N GLY A 30 -35.79 -5.42 -42.52
CA GLY A 30 -36.81 -4.39 -42.78
C GLY A 30 -38.21 -4.71 -42.27
N ARG A 31 -38.38 -5.60 -41.29
CA ARG A 31 -39.70 -5.86 -40.67
C ARG A 31 -39.88 -5.08 -39.37
N GLU A 32 -41.02 -4.39 -39.26
CA GLU A 32 -41.46 -3.75 -38.02
C GLU A 32 -41.81 -4.81 -36.97
N SER A 33 -41.16 -4.77 -35.82
CA SER A 33 -41.51 -5.61 -34.67
C SER A 33 -42.35 -4.81 -33.66
N MET A 34 -43.58 -5.24 -33.39
CA MET A 34 -44.43 -4.61 -32.38
C MET A 34 -43.96 -5.02 -30.97
N ALA A 35 -43.69 -4.03 -30.12
CA ALA A 35 -43.06 -4.20 -28.81
C ALA A 35 -43.99 -4.58 -27.64
N ASN A 36 -45.25 -4.97 -27.88
CA ASN A 36 -46.17 -5.39 -26.81
C ASN A 36 -46.90 -6.68 -27.19
N GLY A 37 -46.60 -7.78 -26.49
CA GLY A 37 -47.27 -9.07 -26.66
C GLY A 37 -47.68 -9.67 -25.32
N THR A 38 -48.85 -10.31 -25.27
CA THR A 38 -49.27 -11.17 -24.15
C THR A 38 -48.33 -12.38 -24.04
N PRO A 39 -48.00 -12.84 -22.81
CA PRO A 39 -47.08 -13.96 -22.60
C PRO A 39 -47.55 -15.24 -23.32
N ASP A 40 -46.61 -16.05 -23.80
CA ASP A 40 -46.92 -17.41 -24.27
C ASP A 40 -47.32 -18.33 -23.10
N GLU A 41 -47.74 -19.58 -23.36
CA GLU A 41 -48.10 -20.57 -22.31
C GLU A 41 -46.96 -20.86 -21.31
N ALA A 42 -45.76 -20.32 -21.53
CA ALA A 42 -44.59 -20.38 -20.64
C ALA A 42 -44.19 -19.01 -20.05
N GLY A 43 -45.06 -18.00 -20.15
CA GLY A 43 -44.88 -16.69 -19.52
C GLY A 43 -43.78 -15.81 -20.15
N ARG A 44 -43.37 -16.02 -21.41
CA ARG A 44 -42.26 -15.27 -22.05
C ARG A 44 -42.71 -14.09 -22.90
N VAL A 45 -42.00 -12.97 -22.75
CA VAL A 45 -42.06 -11.79 -23.65
C VAL A 45 -40.65 -11.52 -24.17
N THR A 46 -40.37 -11.86 -25.44
CA THR A 46 -38.99 -11.89 -26.00
C THR A 46 -38.92 -11.34 -27.44
N PRO A 47 -38.25 -10.20 -27.69
CA PRO A 47 -37.67 -9.89 -29.00
C PRO A 47 -36.40 -10.74 -29.23
N GLN A 48 -36.31 -11.44 -30.37
CA GLN A 48 -35.14 -12.28 -30.74
C GLN A 48 -34.39 -11.72 -31.95
N GLY A 49 -33.05 -11.74 -31.92
CA GLY A 49 -32.17 -11.39 -33.06
C GLY A 49 -31.27 -10.18 -32.82
N THR A 50 -30.52 -9.75 -33.85
CA THR A 50 -29.74 -8.50 -33.82
C THR A 50 -30.64 -7.31 -34.12
N GLN A 51 -30.74 -6.35 -33.21
CA GLN A 51 -31.54 -5.13 -33.43
C GLN A 51 -30.69 -3.88 -33.15
N GLU A 52 -30.87 -2.86 -33.99
CA GLU A 52 -30.32 -1.52 -33.81
C GLU A 52 -31.44 -0.58 -33.33
N GLY A 53 -31.22 0.12 -32.21
CA GLY A 53 -32.19 1.06 -31.62
C GLY A 53 -32.66 0.69 -30.20
N ALA A 54 -33.53 1.52 -29.61
CA ALA A 54 -33.99 1.34 -28.23
C ALA A 54 -35.09 0.26 -28.11
N VAL A 55 -34.96 -0.65 -27.13
CA VAL A 55 -35.84 -1.82 -26.93
C VAL A 55 -36.44 -1.84 -25.51
N THR A 56 -37.78 -1.87 -25.40
CA THR A 56 -38.51 -1.73 -24.11
C THR A 56 -39.68 -2.74 -23.99
N PRO A 57 -39.42 -4.05 -23.77
CA PRO A 57 -40.50 -5.03 -23.62
C PRO A 57 -41.13 -4.96 -22.22
N GLN A 58 -42.44 -5.19 -22.12
CA GLN A 58 -43.20 -5.13 -20.86
C GLN A 58 -43.94 -6.45 -20.57
N GLY A 59 -43.98 -6.90 -19.31
CA GLY A 59 -44.76 -8.08 -18.90
C GLY A 59 -44.68 -8.42 -17.40
N THR A 60 -45.58 -9.27 -16.90
CA THR A 60 -45.66 -9.69 -15.49
C THR A 60 -45.43 -11.20 -15.39
N PRO A 61 -44.16 -11.67 -15.36
CA PRO A 61 -43.88 -13.10 -15.41
C PRO A 61 -44.03 -13.78 -14.06
N ASP A 62 -44.68 -14.95 -14.04
CA ASP A 62 -44.81 -15.85 -12.89
C ASP A 62 -44.01 -17.15 -13.05
N GLU A 63 -43.86 -17.91 -11.96
CA GLU A 63 -43.07 -19.15 -11.87
C GLU A 63 -41.63 -19.03 -12.44
N ALA A 64 -41.41 -19.44 -13.71
CA ALA A 64 -40.12 -19.38 -14.42
C ALA A 64 -40.15 -18.45 -15.66
N GLY A 65 -41.25 -17.69 -15.83
CA GLY A 65 -41.48 -16.74 -16.90
C GLY A 65 -40.41 -15.65 -16.96
N ARG A 66 -40.20 -15.09 -18.16
CA ARG A 66 -39.11 -14.13 -18.40
C ARG A 66 -39.51 -13.00 -19.35
N VAL A 67 -39.19 -11.78 -18.96
CA VAL A 67 -39.15 -10.61 -19.85
C VAL A 67 -37.69 -10.37 -20.24
N THR A 68 -37.30 -10.80 -21.45
CA THR A 68 -35.90 -10.87 -21.89
C THR A 68 -35.75 -10.50 -23.37
N PRO A 69 -35.04 -9.43 -23.73
CA PRO A 69 -34.39 -9.32 -25.05
C PRO A 69 -33.26 -10.35 -25.15
N GLN A 70 -33.22 -11.15 -26.24
CA GLN A 70 -32.16 -12.13 -26.50
C GLN A 70 -31.40 -11.80 -27.79
N GLY A 71 -30.07 -11.68 -27.74
CA GLY A 71 -29.19 -11.46 -28.91
C GLY A 71 -28.15 -10.36 -28.71
N THR A 72 -27.53 -9.90 -29.81
CA THR A 72 -26.70 -8.69 -29.83
C THR A 72 -27.60 -7.47 -30.04
N GLN A 73 -27.56 -6.50 -29.13
CA GLN A 73 -28.41 -5.30 -29.21
C GLN A 73 -27.51 -4.06 -29.16
N GLU A 74 -27.62 -3.19 -30.17
CA GLU A 74 -26.92 -1.90 -30.22
C GLU A 74 -27.94 -0.78 -29.95
N GLY A 75 -27.95 -0.26 -28.71
CA GLY A 75 -28.94 0.73 -28.27
C GLY A 75 -29.37 0.60 -26.80
N ALA A 76 -30.27 1.48 -26.34
CA ALA A 76 -30.76 1.47 -24.97
C ALA A 76 -31.81 0.37 -24.73
N VAL A 77 -31.66 -0.40 -23.65
CA VAL A 77 -32.53 -1.55 -23.34
C VAL A 77 -33.20 -1.40 -21.97
N THR A 78 -34.54 -1.35 -21.94
CA THR A 78 -35.33 -1.00 -20.75
C THR A 78 -36.53 -1.94 -20.58
N PRO A 79 -36.34 -3.24 -20.28
CA PRO A 79 -37.47 -4.13 -20.03
C PRO A 79 -38.15 -3.77 -18.71
N GLN A 80 -39.48 -3.87 -18.66
CA GLN A 80 -40.26 -3.53 -17.46
C GLN A 80 -41.19 -4.68 -17.04
N GLY A 81 -41.31 -4.94 -15.73
CA GLY A 81 -42.23 -5.98 -15.25
C GLY A 81 -42.32 -6.16 -13.75
N THR A 82 -43.32 -6.90 -13.27
CA THR A 82 -43.53 -7.20 -11.85
C THR A 82 -43.39 -8.71 -11.63
N PRO A 83 -42.16 -9.24 -11.49
CA PRO A 83 -41.95 -10.69 -11.38
C PRO A 83 -42.29 -11.19 -9.98
N ASP A 84 -43.03 -12.29 -9.88
CA ASP A 84 -43.30 -13.02 -8.63
C ASP A 84 -42.59 -14.39 -8.62
N GLU A 85 -42.65 -15.12 -7.50
CA GLU A 85 -42.05 -16.44 -7.30
C GLU A 85 -40.59 -16.55 -7.81
N ALA A 86 -40.31 -17.22 -8.94
CA ALA A 86 -38.97 -17.30 -9.55
C ALA A 86 -38.87 -16.56 -10.91
N GLY A 87 -39.89 -15.76 -11.24
CA GLY A 87 -40.02 -14.93 -12.44
C GLY A 87 -38.91 -13.88 -12.54
N ARG A 88 -38.56 -13.49 -13.78
CA ARG A 88 -37.38 -12.63 -14.03
C ARG A 88 -37.59 -11.56 -15.10
N VAL A 89 -37.12 -10.36 -14.79
CA VAL A 89 -36.87 -9.29 -15.76
C VAL A 89 -35.36 -9.21 -15.99
N THR A 90 -34.89 -9.79 -17.10
CA THR A 90 -33.47 -10.06 -17.33
C THR A 90 -33.13 -9.92 -18.81
N PRO A 91 -32.50 -8.81 -19.27
CA PRO A 91 -31.78 -8.81 -20.55
C PRO A 91 -30.70 -9.90 -20.59
N GLN A 92 -30.56 -10.63 -21.71
CA GLN A 92 -29.54 -11.67 -21.89
C GLN A 92 -28.83 -11.53 -23.25
N GLY A 93 -27.49 -11.52 -23.25
CA GLY A 93 -26.68 -11.47 -24.48
C GLY A 93 -25.53 -10.45 -24.40
N THR A 94 -25.02 -10.04 -25.56
CA THR A 94 -24.11 -8.89 -25.68
C THR A 94 -24.95 -7.64 -25.92
N GLN A 95 -24.81 -6.62 -25.08
CA GLN A 95 -25.54 -5.36 -25.23
C GLN A 95 -24.54 -4.22 -25.28
N GLU A 96 -24.64 -3.38 -26.31
CA GLU A 96 -23.78 -2.22 -26.52
C GLU A 96 -24.68 -0.98 -26.38
N GLY A 97 -24.69 -0.37 -25.18
CA GLY A 97 -25.63 0.70 -24.82
C GLY A 97 -26.09 0.67 -23.35
N ALA A 98 -26.95 1.63 -22.97
CA ALA A 98 -27.44 1.74 -21.60
C ALA A 98 -28.55 0.71 -21.29
N VAL A 99 -28.43 -0.02 -20.19
CA VAL A 99 -29.37 -1.10 -19.81
C VAL A 99 -30.04 -0.79 -18.47
N THR A 100 -31.36 -0.56 -18.50
CA THR A 100 -32.15 -0.07 -17.36
C THR A 100 -33.41 -0.94 -17.18
N PRO A 101 -33.29 -2.19 -16.71
CA PRO A 101 -34.48 -3.01 -16.44
C PRO A 101 -35.20 -2.47 -15.20
N GLN A 102 -36.53 -2.38 -15.24
CA GLN A 102 -37.34 -1.84 -14.15
C GLN A 102 -38.36 -2.86 -13.66
N GLY A 103 -38.58 -2.97 -12.35
CA GLY A 103 -39.63 -3.84 -11.85
C GLY A 103 -39.87 -3.84 -10.34
N THR A 104 -40.97 -4.42 -9.92
CA THR A 104 -41.35 -4.57 -8.49
C THR A 104 -41.36 -6.05 -8.14
N PRO A 105 -40.18 -6.67 -7.86
CA PRO A 105 -40.10 -8.10 -7.61
C PRO A 105 -40.65 -8.46 -6.23
N ASP A 106 -41.48 -9.49 -6.17
CA ASP A 106 -42.05 -10.07 -4.95
C ASP A 106 -41.52 -11.50 -4.71
N GLU A 107 -41.64 -12.03 -3.49
CA GLU A 107 -41.15 -13.33 -3.04
C GLU A 107 -39.69 -13.62 -3.48
N ALA A 108 -39.41 -14.56 -4.40
CA ALA A 108 -38.05 -14.83 -4.91
C ALA A 108 -37.77 -14.21 -6.30
N GLY A 109 -38.67 -13.33 -6.76
CA GLY A 109 -38.64 -12.64 -8.05
C GLY A 109 -37.43 -11.74 -8.21
N ARG A 110 -36.97 -11.53 -9.46
CA ARG A 110 -35.69 -10.85 -9.73
C ARG A 110 -35.71 -9.90 -10.91
N VAL A 111 -35.11 -8.73 -10.68
CA VAL A 111 -34.68 -7.81 -11.74
C VAL A 111 -33.16 -7.90 -11.86
N THR A 112 -32.68 -8.64 -12.85
CA THR A 112 -31.27 -9.02 -12.97
C THR A 112 -30.83 -9.03 -14.42
N PRO A 113 -30.17 -7.99 -14.94
CA PRO A 113 -29.50 -8.09 -16.24
C PRO A 113 -28.35 -9.12 -16.20
N GLN A 114 -28.21 -9.93 -17.26
CA GLN A 114 -27.22 -11.00 -17.40
C GLN A 114 -26.50 -10.93 -18.77
N GLY A 115 -25.20 -11.26 -18.82
CA GLY A 115 -24.44 -11.32 -20.08
C GLY A 115 -23.25 -10.35 -20.13
N THR A 116 -22.79 -10.00 -21.34
CA THR A 116 -21.72 -9.00 -21.57
C THR A 116 -22.38 -7.66 -21.86
N GLN A 117 -22.13 -6.66 -21.04
CA GLN A 117 -22.77 -5.34 -21.13
C GLN A 117 -21.69 -4.28 -21.31
N GLU A 118 -21.66 -3.62 -22.46
CA GLU A 118 -20.78 -2.49 -22.77
C GLU A 118 -21.61 -1.20 -22.68
N GLY A 119 -21.59 -0.53 -21.53
CA GLY A 119 -22.43 0.63 -21.23
C GLY A 119 -22.90 0.72 -19.78
N ALA A 120 -23.64 1.79 -19.44
CA ALA A 120 -24.14 2.00 -18.08
C ALA A 120 -25.33 1.07 -17.75
N VAL A 121 -25.29 0.41 -16.60
CA VAL A 121 -26.33 -0.55 -16.17
C VAL A 121 -27.02 -0.07 -14.89
N THR A 122 -28.31 0.25 -15.00
CA THR A 122 -29.09 0.89 -13.92
C THR A 122 -30.40 0.10 -13.68
N PRO A 123 -30.34 -1.09 -13.07
CA PRO A 123 -31.55 -1.82 -12.74
C PRO A 123 -32.31 -1.08 -11.64
N GLN A 124 -33.61 -0.84 -11.83
CA GLN A 124 -34.45 -0.10 -10.88
C GLN A 124 -35.58 -0.99 -10.36
N GLY A 125 -35.88 -0.91 -9.07
CA GLY A 125 -37.06 -1.61 -8.56
C GLY A 125 -37.40 -1.39 -7.09
N THR A 126 -38.60 -1.81 -6.71
CA THR A 126 -39.09 -1.79 -5.31
C THR A 126 -39.31 -3.24 -4.86
N PRO A 127 -38.26 -3.92 -4.37
CA PRO A 127 -38.35 -5.34 -4.00
C PRO A 127 -39.01 -5.52 -2.63
N ASP A 128 -40.02 -6.40 -2.56
CA ASP A 128 -40.70 -6.84 -1.34
C ASP A 128 -40.27 -8.28 -0.95
N GLU A 129 -40.53 -8.68 0.29
CA GLU A 129 -40.17 -9.98 0.88
C GLU A 129 -38.73 -10.44 0.58
N ALA A 130 -38.51 -11.51 -0.22
CA ALA A 130 -37.17 -11.99 -0.58
C ALA A 130 -36.68 -11.48 -1.95
N GLY A 131 -37.43 -10.53 -2.54
CA GLY A 131 -37.25 -9.98 -3.88
C GLY A 131 -35.91 -9.28 -4.04
N ARG A 132 -35.35 -9.31 -5.26
CA ARG A 132 -34.00 -8.77 -5.51
C ARG A 132 -33.84 -7.97 -6.78
N VAL A 133 -33.17 -6.83 -6.64
CA VAL A 133 -32.61 -6.05 -7.75
C VAL A 133 -31.09 -6.21 -7.73
N THR A 134 -30.57 -7.00 -8.67
CA THR A 134 -29.16 -7.41 -8.68
C THR A 134 -28.65 -7.63 -10.11
N PRO A 135 -27.69 -6.83 -10.63
CA PRO A 135 -27.03 -7.12 -11.90
C PRO A 135 -26.04 -8.29 -11.79
N GLN A 136 -25.90 -9.10 -12.86
CA GLN A 136 -24.99 -10.26 -12.95
C GLN A 136 -24.28 -10.31 -14.32
N GLY A 137 -23.05 -10.82 -14.41
CA GLY A 137 -22.30 -10.97 -15.68
C GLY A 137 -21.04 -10.10 -15.81
N THR A 138 -20.50 -9.99 -17.03
CA THR A 138 -19.32 -9.17 -17.36
C THR A 138 -19.78 -7.78 -17.77
N GLN A 139 -19.32 -6.73 -17.09
CA GLN A 139 -19.79 -5.37 -17.36
C GLN A 139 -18.65 -4.38 -17.52
N GLU A 140 -18.72 -3.58 -18.58
CA GLU A 140 -17.77 -2.55 -18.96
C GLU A 140 -18.54 -1.21 -18.97
N GLY A 141 -18.54 -0.53 -17.81
CA GLY A 141 -19.38 0.65 -17.57
C GLY A 141 -19.80 0.82 -16.10
N ALA A 142 -20.44 1.97 -15.78
CA ALA A 142 -20.91 2.27 -14.42
C ALA A 142 -22.19 1.50 -14.09
N VAL A 143 -22.29 0.99 -12.85
CA VAL A 143 -23.42 0.15 -12.41
C VAL A 143 -24.11 0.77 -11.19
N THR A 144 -25.37 1.15 -11.36
CA THR A 144 -26.13 1.92 -10.35
C THR A 144 -27.48 1.26 -10.10
N PRO A 145 -27.56 0.17 -9.31
CA PRO A 145 -28.84 -0.38 -8.90
C PRO A 145 -29.59 0.63 -8.03
N GLN A 146 -30.85 0.92 -8.36
CA GLN A 146 -31.69 1.85 -7.61
C GLN A 146 -32.94 1.17 -7.08
N GLY A 147 -33.35 1.47 -5.84
CA GLY A 147 -34.61 0.95 -5.33
C GLY A 147 -35.00 1.38 -3.93
N THR A 148 -36.26 1.19 -3.59
CA THR A 148 -36.82 1.38 -2.25
C THR A 148 -37.31 0.04 -1.73
N PRO A 149 -36.44 -0.77 -1.07
CA PRO A 149 -36.82 -2.07 -0.55
C PRO A 149 -37.71 -1.93 0.70
N ASP A 150 -38.75 -2.74 0.77
CA ASP A 150 -39.59 -2.99 1.95
C ASP A 150 -39.33 -4.41 2.53
N GLU A 151 -39.73 -4.59 3.78
CA GLU A 151 -39.58 -5.84 4.55
C GLU A 151 -38.17 -6.50 4.47
N ALA A 152 -38.02 -7.69 3.88
CA ALA A 152 -36.74 -8.39 3.73
C ALA A 152 -36.06 -8.15 2.36
N GLY A 153 -36.65 -7.26 1.55
CA GLY A 153 -36.25 -6.95 0.19
C GLY A 153 -34.84 -6.40 0.11
N ARG A 154 -34.14 -6.68 -1.00
CA ARG A 154 -32.73 -6.29 -1.15
C ARG A 154 -32.40 -5.67 -2.49
N VAL A 155 -31.77 -4.50 -2.42
CA VAL A 155 -31.01 -3.91 -3.52
C VAL A 155 -29.54 -4.18 -3.23
N THR A 156 -28.94 -5.13 -3.95
CA THR A 156 -27.55 -5.51 -3.74
C THR A 156 -26.87 -5.81 -5.08
N PRO A 157 -25.74 -5.16 -5.41
CA PRO A 157 -24.90 -5.63 -6.51
C PRO A 157 -24.20 -6.93 -6.05
N HIS A 158 -24.58 -8.08 -6.63
CA HIS A 158 -23.92 -9.35 -6.36
C HIS A 158 -23.24 -9.84 -7.64
N TYR A 159 -21.92 -9.81 -7.65
CA TYR A 159 -21.14 -10.10 -8.85
C TYR A 159 -20.61 -11.52 -8.90
N GLN A 160 -20.80 -12.14 -10.06
CA GLN A 160 -20.04 -13.29 -10.55
C GLN A 160 -19.54 -12.92 -11.97
N GLY A 161 -18.39 -12.25 -12.08
CA GLY A 161 -17.84 -11.75 -13.36
C GLY A 161 -16.75 -10.68 -13.19
N THR A 162 -16.17 -10.19 -14.30
CA THR A 162 -15.21 -9.05 -14.35
C THR A 162 -15.95 -7.71 -14.50
N GLN A 163 -15.45 -6.65 -13.84
CA GLN A 163 -16.01 -5.29 -13.91
C GLN A 163 -14.95 -4.23 -14.12
N GLU A 164 -15.21 -3.31 -15.05
CA GLU A 164 -14.50 -2.04 -15.20
C GLU A 164 -15.51 -0.89 -15.08
N GLY A 165 -15.49 -0.14 -13.97
CA GLY A 165 -16.42 0.96 -13.70
C GLY A 165 -16.72 1.19 -12.22
N ALA A 166 -17.37 2.30 -11.88
CA ALA A 166 -17.82 2.59 -10.52
C ALA A 166 -19.17 1.92 -10.22
N VAL A 167 -19.31 1.35 -9.02
CA VAL A 167 -20.57 0.75 -8.54
C VAL A 167 -21.12 1.61 -7.41
N THR A 168 -22.36 2.08 -7.54
CA THR A 168 -22.98 2.93 -6.51
C THR A 168 -24.45 2.56 -6.35
N PRO A 169 -24.82 1.66 -5.42
CA PRO A 169 -26.22 1.40 -5.14
C PRO A 169 -26.86 2.63 -4.46
N GLN A 170 -28.07 2.99 -4.86
CA GLN A 170 -28.83 4.11 -4.29
C GLN A 170 -30.23 3.66 -3.86
N GLY A 171 -30.68 4.09 -2.67
CA GLY A 171 -32.01 3.75 -2.18
C GLY A 171 -32.28 4.23 -0.75
N THR A 172 -33.56 4.36 -0.40
CA THR A 172 -34.03 4.68 0.95
C THR A 172 -34.80 3.46 1.49
N PRO A 173 -34.20 2.65 2.40
CA PRO A 173 -34.89 1.52 3.02
C PRO A 173 -35.88 1.98 4.11
N ASP A 174 -36.93 1.19 4.35
CA ASP A 174 -37.77 1.29 5.55
C ASP A 174 -37.16 0.52 6.75
N GLU A 175 -37.86 0.40 7.88
CA GLU A 175 -37.31 -0.12 9.15
C GLU A 175 -36.70 -1.54 9.10
N LYS A 176 -36.90 -2.30 8.01
CA LYS A 176 -36.35 -3.67 7.84
C LYS A 176 -35.62 -3.92 6.51
N GLY A 177 -35.85 -3.11 5.47
CA GLY A 177 -35.17 -3.23 4.18
C GLY A 177 -33.66 -2.95 4.23
N THR A 178 -32.89 -3.50 3.27
CA THR A 178 -31.42 -3.26 3.22
C THR A 178 -30.92 -2.80 1.87
N VAL A 179 -30.22 -1.65 1.87
CA VAL A 179 -29.38 -1.17 0.77
C VAL A 179 -27.93 -1.28 1.25
N GLN A 180 -27.19 -2.26 0.74
CA GLN A 180 -25.80 -2.48 1.16
C GLN A 180 -24.80 -1.94 0.13
N PRO A 181 -23.98 -0.94 0.46
CA PRO A 181 -22.80 -0.61 -0.32
C PRO A 181 -21.73 -1.65 0.01
N ILE A 182 -21.76 -2.79 -0.68
CA ILE A 182 -20.63 -3.72 -0.61
C ILE A 182 -19.53 -3.13 -1.49
N VAL A 183 -18.61 -2.36 -0.90
CA VAL A 183 -17.23 -2.30 -1.41
C VAL A 183 -16.60 -3.64 -1.05
N THR A 184 -16.97 -4.67 -1.80
CA THR A 184 -16.17 -5.88 -1.88
C THR A 184 -14.95 -5.45 -2.64
N THR A 185 -13.79 -5.54 -1.99
CA THR A 185 -12.50 -5.88 -2.61
C THR A 185 -12.55 -5.95 -4.13
N ILE A 186 -11.75 -5.12 -4.79
CA ILE A 186 -11.25 -5.35 -6.16
C ILE A 186 -11.15 -6.86 -6.33
N SER A 187 -12.02 -7.43 -7.17
CA SER A 187 -11.91 -8.83 -7.49
C SER A 187 -10.54 -8.96 -8.12
N GLN A 188 -9.67 -9.67 -7.40
CA GLN A 188 -8.65 -10.48 -8.03
C GLN A 188 -9.31 -11.04 -9.28
N THR A 189 -8.76 -10.71 -10.44
CA THR A 189 -8.90 -11.58 -11.59
C THR A 189 -8.73 -12.98 -11.04
N ARG A 190 -9.71 -13.85 -11.29
CA ARG A 190 -9.47 -15.28 -11.29
C ARG A 190 -8.62 -15.58 -12.54
N THR A 191 -7.48 -14.90 -12.67
CA THR A 191 -6.27 -15.68 -12.86
C THR A 191 -6.31 -16.65 -11.69
N THR A 192 -6.39 -17.93 -11.97
CA THR A 192 -5.55 -18.88 -11.26
C THR A 192 -4.09 -18.42 -11.42
N THR A 193 -3.75 -17.24 -10.90
CA THR A 193 -2.71 -17.15 -9.92
C THR A 193 -3.26 -18.02 -8.82
N THR A 194 -3.00 -19.33 -8.95
CA THR A 194 -2.38 -19.99 -7.82
C THR A 194 -1.59 -18.89 -7.12
N MET A 195 -1.90 -18.58 -5.85
CA MET A 195 -0.75 -18.41 -4.99
C MET A 195 0.03 -19.67 -5.29
N THR A 196 0.99 -19.57 -6.20
CA THR A 196 2.19 -20.33 -6.13
C THR A 196 2.65 -19.94 -4.76
N VAL A 197 2.15 -20.70 -3.77
CA VAL A 197 2.89 -21.05 -2.58
C VAL A 197 4.26 -21.24 -3.16
N PRO A 198 5.23 -20.38 -2.88
CA PRO A 198 6.58 -20.64 -3.32
C PRO A 198 6.83 -22.04 -2.81
N THR A 199 6.93 -23.02 -3.71
CA THR A 199 7.11 -24.43 -3.32
C THR A 199 8.46 -24.61 -2.61
N THR A 200 9.21 -23.52 -2.47
CA THR A 200 10.31 -23.36 -1.55
C THR A 200 9.77 -23.22 -0.13
N VAL A 201 9.56 -24.38 0.52
CA VAL A 201 9.92 -24.57 1.94
C VAL A 201 11.15 -23.70 2.23
N THR A 202 11.12 -22.92 3.30
CA THR A 202 12.23 -22.09 3.79
C THR A 202 13.58 -22.83 3.61
N GLN A 203 14.28 -22.52 2.51
CA GLN A 203 15.51 -23.23 2.15
C GLN A 203 16.69 -22.81 3.03
N ASP A 204 16.52 -21.71 3.76
CA ASP A 204 17.49 -21.24 4.72
C ASP A 204 17.34 -22.03 6.02
N ALA A 205 18.33 -22.89 6.29
CA ALA A 205 18.38 -23.73 7.48
C ALA A 205 18.38 -22.91 8.79
N LYS A 206 18.89 -21.67 8.76
CA LYS A 206 18.88 -20.77 9.92
C LYS A 206 17.48 -20.23 10.18
N VAL A 207 16.78 -19.78 9.14
CA VAL A 207 15.38 -19.34 9.23
C VAL A 207 14.49 -20.49 9.69
N LYS A 208 14.69 -21.69 9.12
CA LYS A 208 13.98 -22.88 9.56
C LYS A 208 14.22 -23.17 11.04
N LYS A 209 15.48 -23.15 11.49
CA LYS A 209 15.81 -23.35 12.90
C LYS A 209 15.16 -22.28 13.80
N GLU A 210 15.22 -21.00 13.43
CA GLU A 210 14.58 -19.92 14.19
C GLU A 210 13.06 -20.11 14.31
N LEU A 211 12.40 -20.54 13.24
CA LEU A 211 10.97 -20.87 13.23
C LEU A 211 10.65 -22.11 14.09
N ASP A 212 11.51 -23.12 14.05
CA ASP A 212 11.37 -24.35 14.84
C ASP A 212 11.57 -24.07 16.34
N ASP A 213 12.57 -23.25 16.71
CA ASP A 213 12.90 -22.89 18.09
C ASP A 213 11.75 -22.14 18.79
N VAL A 214 10.93 -21.38 18.04
CA VAL A 214 9.71 -20.70 18.56
C VAL A 214 8.44 -21.53 18.39
N GLY A 215 8.54 -22.76 17.87
CA GLY A 215 7.40 -23.65 17.65
C GLY A 215 6.39 -23.12 16.64
N ALA A 216 6.82 -22.38 15.61
CA ALA A 216 5.93 -21.80 14.62
C ALA A 216 5.13 -22.89 13.88
N PRO A 217 3.80 -22.76 13.73
CA PRO A 217 2.98 -23.66 12.93
C PRO A 217 3.51 -23.85 11.50
N GLU A 218 3.56 -25.09 11.01
CA GLU A 218 4.05 -25.41 9.65
C GLU A 218 3.39 -24.58 8.54
N ILE A 219 2.11 -24.28 8.68
CA ILE A 219 1.38 -23.46 7.72
C ILE A 219 1.92 -22.03 7.62
N LEU A 220 2.38 -21.43 8.73
CA LEU A 220 2.98 -20.09 8.73
C LEU A 220 4.36 -20.07 8.07
N LYS A 221 5.10 -21.19 8.15
CA LYS A 221 6.42 -21.32 7.50
C LYS A 221 6.32 -21.21 5.98
N LEU A 222 5.16 -21.52 5.39
CA LEU A 222 4.89 -21.36 3.95
C LEU A 222 4.73 -19.89 3.51
N PHE A 223 4.44 -18.99 4.45
CA PHE A 223 4.26 -17.56 4.19
C PHE A 223 5.53 -16.75 4.46
N VAL A 224 6.66 -17.41 4.72
CA VAL A 224 7.96 -16.73 4.82
C VAL A 224 8.45 -16.45 3.40
N PRO A 225 8.59 -15.18 3.00
CA PRO A 225 8.96 -14.85 1.63
C PRO A 225 10.43 -15.23 1.38
N PRO A 226 10.78 -15.59 0.14
CA PRO A 226 12.17 -15.83 -0.22
C PRO A 226 12.97 -14.54 -0.08
N LYS A 227 14.26 -14.67 0.23
CA LYS A 227 15.16 -13.52 0.29
C LYS A 227 15.30 -12.91 -1.12
N PRO A 228 15.03 -11.60 -1.29
CA PRO A 228 15.19 -10.96 -2.60
C PRO A 228 16.67 -10.90 -3.02
N PRO A 229 16.97 -10.89 -4.33
CA PRO A 229 18.32 -10.60 -4.79
C PRO A 229 18.68 -9.13 -4.46
N PRO A 230 19.97 -8.79 -4.30
CA PRO A 230 20.39 -7.41 -3.99
C PRO A 230 20.03 -6.45 -5.12
N VAL A 231 20.21 -6.92 -6.36
CA VAL A 231 19.90 -6.22 -7.59
C VAL A 231 19.30 -7.26 -8.55
N PRO A 232 18.13 -7.00 -9.16
CA PRO A 232 17.57 -7.87 -10.19
C PRO A 232 18.55 -8.09 -11.35
N GLN A 233 18.49 -9.25 -12.02
CA GLN A 233 19.46 -9.58 -13.08
C GLN A 233 19.37 -8.60 -14.26
N GLU A 234 18.17 -8.15 -14.58
CA GLU A 234 17.90 -7.14 -15.62
C GLU A 234 18.52 -5.78 -15.24
N ALA A 235 18.35 -5.38 -13.98
CA ALA A 235 18.93 -4.17 -13.43
C ALA A 235 20.47 -4.22 -13.44
N LYS A 236 21.04 -5.40 -13.15
CA LYS A 236 22.49 -5.62 -13.24
C LYS A 236 22.97 -5.31 -14.64
N LYS A 237 22.38 -5.91 -15.67
CA LYS A 237 22.76 -5.67 -17.07
C LYS A 237 22.70 -4.18 -17.44
N ILE A 238 21.63 -3.48 -17.05
CA ILE A 238 21.50 -2.03 -17.27
C ILE A 238 22.67 -1.25 -16.64
N ILE A 239 23.08 -1.64 -15.43
CA ILE A 239 24.22 -1.02 -14.74
C ILE A 239 25.54 -1.33 -15.47
N GLU A 240 25.76 -2.59 -15.86
CA GLU A 240 26.97 -3.00 -16.60
C GLU A 240 27.10 -2.23 -17.93
N ASP A 241 26.00 -2.11 -18.69
CA ASP A 241 25.94 -1.36 -19.94
C ASP A 241 26.23 0.14 -19.74
N LYS A 242 25.66 0.75 -18.69
CA LYS A 242 25.94 2.15 -18.32
C LYS A 242 27.40 2.38 -17.94
N CYS A 243 28.00 1.42 -17.26
CA CYS A 243 29.35 1.51 -16.73
C CYS A 243 30.44 0.99 -17.70
N ALA A 244 30.02 0.54 -18.89
CA ALA A 244 30.92 0.08 -19.94
C ALA A 244 32.02 1.10 -20.25
N GLY A 245 33.24 0.58 -20.46
CA GLY A 245 34.43 1.40 -20.67
C GLY A 245 34.97 2.07 -19.40
N GLY A 246 34.57 1.62 -18.21
CA GLY A 246 35.13 2.08 -16.93
C GLY A 246 34.57 3.43 -16.44
N LYS A 247 33.47 3.92 -17.02
CA LYS A 247 32.88 5.24 -16.70
C LYS A 247 32.47 5.39 -15.23
N CYS A 248 32.12 4.28 -14.57
CA CYS A 248 31.68 4.26 -13.18
C CYS A 248 32.79 3.94 -12.17
N LEU A 249 34.04 3.77 -12.62
CA LEU A 249 35.18 3.46 -11.74
C LEU A 249 35.86 4.71 -11.18
N MET A 250 35.57 5.88 -11.75
CA MET A 250 36.15 7.15 -11.30
C MET A 250 35.25 7.82 -10.26
N GLN A 251 35.85 8.32 -9.19
CA GLN A 251 35.14 9.17 -8.23
C GLN A 251 34.81 10.51 -8.85
N LYS A 252 33.57 10.96 -8.69
CA LYS A 252 33.18 12.33 -9.05
C LYS A 252 33.78 13.31 -8.04
N PRO A 253 34.26 14.50 -8.49
CA PRO A 253 34.76 15.53 -7.57
C PRO A 253 33.76 15.92 -6.48
N GLU A 254 32.47 15.87 -6.82
CA GLU A 254 31.33 16.13 -5.94
C GLU A 254 31.34 15.24 -4.69
N PHE A 255 31.57 13.93 -4.86
CA PHE A 255 31.57 12.97 -3.76
C PHE A 255 32.76 13.19 -2.82
N VAL A 256 33.93 13.46 -3.39
CA VAL A 256 35.15 13.75 -2.60
C VAL A 256 34.97 15.04 -1.80
N GLN A 257 34.38 16.08 -2.38
CA GLN A 257 34.07 17.33 -1.68
C GLN A 257 33.05 17.12 -0.54
N GLN A 258 32.01 16.32 -0.79
CA GLN A 258 31.03 15.95 0.24
C GLN A 258 31.71 15.24 1.41
N LYS A 259 32.57 14.25 1.13
CA LYS A 259 33.32 13.54 2.17
C LYS A 259 34.17 14.47 3.03
N VAL A 260 34.93 15.37 2.41
CA VAL A 260 35.78 16.34 3.15
C VAL A 260 34.93 17.22 4.07
N LEU A 261 33.75 17.65 3.61
CA LEU A 261 32.83 18.45 4.42
C LEU A 261 32.27 17.66 5.61
N VAL A 262 31.82 16.42 5.38
CA VAL A 262 31.31 15.54 6.44
C VAL A 262 32.43 15.18 7.43
N GLU A 263 33.66 14.96 6.96
CA GLU A 263 34.83 14.64 7.79
C GLU A 263 35.13 15.81 8.72
N LYS A 264 35.30 17.01 8.17
CA LYS A 264 35.59 18.23 8.94
C LYS A 264 34.50 18.54 9.98
N GLN A 265 33.22 18.43 9.60
CA GLN A 265 32.11 18.69 10.52
C GLN A 265 32.03 17.62 11.62
N SER A 266 32.20 16.34 11.25
CA SER A 266 32.20 15.25 12.24
C SER A 266 33.34 15.43 13.23
N GLU A 267 34.56 15.73 12.78
CA GLU A 267 35.72 15.97 13.66
C GLU A 267 35.45 17.09 14.68
N GLN A 268 34.89 18.22 14.22
CA GLN A 268 34.59 19.36 15.08
C GLN A 268 33.56 19.04 16.16
N ILE A 269 32.49 18.33 15.78
CA ILE A 269 31.40 17.99 16.70
C ILE A 269 31.83 16.88 17.66
N GLU A 270 32.48 15.84 17.16
CA GLU A 270 32.99 14.74 18.01
C GLU A 270 34.02 15.23 19.02
N GLN A 271 34.86 16.21 18.67
CA GLN A 271 35.80 16.85 19.62
C GLN A 271 35.07 17.60 20.74
N LYS A 272 33.97 18.31 20.43
CA LYS A 272 33.13 19.00 21.44
C LYS A 272 32.43 18.00 22.36
N LEU A 273 31.93 16.90 21.80
CA LEU A 273 31.21 15.88 22.55
C LEU A 273 32.14 15.03 23.43
N ASN A 274 33.41 14.88 23.04
CA ASN A 274 34.40 14.03 23.69
C ASN A 274 35.67 14.82 24.08
N PRO A 275 35.60 15.78 25.02
CA PRO A 275 36.74 16.64 25.38
C PRO A 275 37.94 15.90 25.99
N GLY A 276 37.75 14.65 26.43
CA GLY A 276 38.83 13.79 26.93
C GLY A 276 39.67 13.11 25.84
N LYS A 277 39.27 13.19 24.56
CA LYS A 277 40.03 12.63 23.44
C LYS A 277 40.91 13.69 22.80
N SER A 278 42.11 13.31 22.36
CA SER A 278 42.99 14.21 21.59
C SER A 278 42.40 14.47 20.19
N PRO A 279 42.69 15.63 19.57
CA PRO A 279 42.26 15.93 18.20
C PRO A 279 42.66 14.85 17.19
N GLU A 280 43.84 14.26 17.34
CA GLU A 280 44.33 13.18 16.50
C GLU A 280 43.50 11.91 16.68
N GLN A 281 43.12 11.57 17.92
CA GLN A 281 42.27 10.41 18.18
C GLN A 281 40.89 10.56 17.51
N VAL A 282 40.25 11.73 17.68
CA VAL A 282 38.95 12.02 17.05
C VAL A 282 39.05 11.93 15.54
N LYS A 283 40.08 12.54 14.95
CA LYS A 283 40.35 12.46 13.51
C LYS A 283 40.52 11.04 13.00
N GLN A 284 41.26 10.20 13.72
CA GLN A 284 41.43 8.79 13.36
C GLN A 284 40.09 8.03 13.44
N GLU A 285 39.31 8.21 14.51
CA GLU A 285 38.01 7.55 14.66
C GLU A 285 37.03 7.92 13.54
N VAL A 286 36.93 9.21 13.19
CA VAL A 286 36.10 9.68 12.08
C VAL A 286 36.56 9.07 10.75
N ARG A 287 37.88 9.03 10.49
CA ARG A 287 38.43 8.38 9.29
C ARG A 287 38.16 6.89 9.23
N VAL A 288 38.32 6.18 10.34
CA VAL A 288 38.02 4.75 10.42
C VAL A 288 36.56 4.51 10.09
N ARG A 289 35.64 5.26 10.71
CA ARG A 289 34.20 5.20 10.44
C ARG A 289 33.88 5.37 8.95
N MET A 290 34.44 6.39 8.31
CA MET A 290 34.23 6.65 6.87
C MET A 290 34.83 5.55 6.00
N THR A 291 36.02 5.06 6.35
CA THR A 291 36.67 3.95 5.63
C THR A 291 35.84 2.69 5.70
N LYS A 292 35.28 2.36 6.88
CA LYS A 292 34.39 1.23 7.08
C LYS A 292 33.09 1.38 6.28
N THR A 293 32.54 2.59 6.23
CA THR A 293 31.37 2.89 5.39
C THR A 293 31.69 2.69 3.91
N GLN A 294 32.85 3.13 3.42
CA GLN A 294 33.25 2.89 2.03
C GLN A 294 33.50 1.41 1.73
N GLN A 295 34.13 0.67 2.66
CA GLN A 295 34.30 -0.79 2.55
C GLN A 295 32.94 -1.49 2.48
N LEU A 296 31.96 -1.04 3.25
CA LEU A 296 30.61 -1.56 3.25
C LEU A 296 29.93 -1.40 1.89
N LYS A 297 30.01 -0.21 1.30
CA LYS A 297 29.49 0.06 -0.05
C LYS A 297 30.17 -0.81 -1.12
N LYS A 298 31.49 -1.00 -1.02
CA LYS A 298 32.22 -1.92 -1.92
C LYS A 298 31.76 -3.36 -1.76
N ALA A 299 31.56 -3.81 -0.53
CA ALA A 299 31.07 -5.15 -0.25
C ALA A 299 29.63 -5.36 -0.77
N LEU A 300 28.78 -4.33 -0.74
CA LEU A 300 27.45 -4.36 -1.36
C LEU A 300 27.53 -4.57 -2.88
N LEU A 301 28.39 -3.82 -3.57
CA LEU A 301 28.59 -3.98 -5.02
C LEU A 301 29.15 -5.36 -5.38
N LEU A 302 30.08 -5.87 -4.57
CA LEU A 302 30.61 -7.21 -4.72
C LEU A 302 29.52 -8.28 -4.57
N ASN A 303 28.66 -8.14 -3.56
CA ASN A 303 27.52 -9.02 -3.37
C ASN A 303 26.46 -8.89 -4.48
N ALA A 304 26.37 -7.74 -5.14
CA ALA A 304 25.57 -7.53 -6.35
C ALA A 304 26.27 -8.05 -7.64
N GLY A 305 27.50 -8.56 -7.56
CA GLY A 305 28.28 -9.01 -8.71
C GLY A 305 28.75 -7.87 -9.63
N LEU A 306 28.88 -6.66 -9.09
CA LEU A 306 29.26 -5.42 -9.78
C LEU A 306 30.67 -4.93 -9.38
N GLU A 307 31.43 -5.76 -8.67
CA GLU A 307 32.84 -5.49 -8.37
C GLU A 307 33.64 -5.29 -9.66
N GLY A 308 34.53 -4.28 -9.66
CA GLY A 308 35.37 -3.95 -10.80
C GLY A 308 34.63 -3.28 -11.97
N GLN A 309 33.31 -3.11 -11.88
CA GLN A 309 32.50 -2.39 -12.85
C GLN A 309 32.04 -1.02 -12.33
N VAL A 310 31.78 -0.94 -11.03
CA VAL A 310 31.34 0.26 -10.33
C VAL A 310 32.22 0.50 -9.12
N GLU A 311 32.69 1.73 -8.95
CA GLU A 311 33.28 2.21 -7.71
C GLU A 311 32.22 3.06 -6.99
N PRO A 312 31.83 2.70 -5.74
CA PRO A 312 30.75 3.40 -5.04
C PRO A 312 31.18 4.80 -4.62
N ALA A 313 30.22 5.71 -4.54
CA ALA A 313 30.46 7.11 -4.15
C ALA A 313 31.13 7.20 -2.77
N ASP A 314 32.36 7.71 -2.75
CA ASP A 314 33.14 7.95 -1.53
C ASP A 314 32.78 9.32 -0.94
N ASN A 315 31.54 9.44 -0.46
CA ASN A 315 30.96 10.69 0.06
C ASN A 315 30.87 10.76 1.59
N GLY A 316 31.42 9.76 2.30
CA GLY A 316 31.51 9.74 3.76
C GLY A 316 30.24 9.37 4.51
N VAL A 317 29.15 9.05 3.81
CA VAL A 317 27.82 8.72 4.38
C VAL A 317 27.29 7.43 3.74
N PHE A 318 26.33 6.77 4.39
CA PHE A 318 25.60 5.62 3.84
C PHE A 318 24.18 6.04 3.45
N GLY A 319 23.65 5.52 2.35
CA GLY A 319 22.24 5.69 2.01
C GLY A 319 21.83 7.12 1.64
N HIS A 320 22.73 8.11 1.66
CA HIS A 320 22.58 9.56 1.42
C HIS A 320 22.70 10.39 2.70
N ASP A 321 22.02 9.98 3.78
CA ASP A 321 21.85 10.77 5.01
C ASP A 321 22.22 10.02 6.30
N GLN A 322 22.69 8.77 6.21
CA GLN A 322 23.01 7.96 7.38
C GLN A 322 24.50 7.99 7.71
N LEU A 323 24.80 8.24 8.98
CA LEU A 323 26.10 8.00 9.58
C LEU A 323 26.07 6.62 10.26
N LEU A 324 27.01 5.76 9.91
CA LEU A 324 27.15 4.46 10.57
C LEU A 324 28.24 4.56 11.63
N THR A 325 28.00 3.99 12.81
CA THR A 325 29.08 3.74 13.77
C THR A 325 30.03 2.66 13.24
N GLU A 326 31.24 2.58 13.78
CA GLU A 326 32.17 1.50 13.43
C GLU A 326 31.58 0.12 13.73
N ALA A 327 30.90 -0.04 14.87
CA ALA A 327 30.25 -1.29 15.25
C ALA A 327 29.20 -1.72 14.23
N GLN A 328 28.31 -0.81 13.84
CA GLN A 328 27.30 -1.05 12.81
C GLN A 328 27.93 -1.43 11.48
N ALA A 329 28.92 -0.67 10.99
CA ALA A 329 29.57 -0.97 9.72
C ALA A 329 30.29 -2.33 9.74
N ASN A 330 30.97 -2.68 10.85
CA ASN A 330 31.65 -3.96 11.00
C ASN A 330 30.66 -5.13 11.06
N GLU A 331 29.53 -4.99 11.76
CA GLU A 331 28.49 -6.02 11.81
C GLU A 331 27.94 -6.30 10.42
N LEU A 332 27.59 -5.26 9.68
CA LEU A 332 27.07 -5.37 8.32
C LEU A 332 28.12 -5.96 7.35
N LEU A 333 29.40 -5.60 7.48
CA LEU A 333 30.50 -6.22 6.72
C LEU A 333 30.63 -7.71 7.02
N ASN A 334 30.59 -8.10 8.30
CA ASN A 334 30.70 -9.50 8.72
C ASN A 334 29.54 -10.34 8.18
N GLU A 335 28.34 -9.76 8.10
CA GLU A 335 27.18 -10.41 7.50
C GLU A 335 27.36 -10.66 6.01
N LEU A 336 27.80 -9.65 5.26
CA LEU A 336 28.10 -9.81 3.84
C LEU A 336 29.22 -10.84 3.61
N ALA A 337 30.22 -10.89 4.48
CA ALA A 337 31.32 -11.86 4.39
C ALA A 337 30.84 -13.30 4.66
N ARG A 338 30.00 -13.52 5.68
CA ARG A 338 29.41 -14.83 6.00
C ARG A 338 28.58 -15.38 4.84
N GLN A 339 27.87 -14.51 4.11
CA GLN A 339 27.12 -14.90 2.90
C GLN A 339 28.02 -15.50 1.81
N ARG A 340 29.28 -15.06 1.71
CA ARG A 340 30.23 -15.51 0.67
C ARG A 340 30.96 -16.82 1.01
N SER A 341 31.18 -17.12 2.28
CA SER A 341 31.98 -18.28 2.70
C SER A 341 31.27 -19.64 2.49
N ASN A 342 29.94 -19.65 2.40
CA ASN A 342 29.16 -20.89 2.23
C ASN A 342 28.94 -21.23 0.75
N ARG A 343 29.98 -21.72 0.07
CA ARG A 343 29.98 -22.07 -1.37
C ARG A 343 29.15 -23.32 -1.78
N GLY A 344 28.15 -23.73 -0.99
CA GLY A 344 27.33 -24.92 -1.28
C GLY A 344 25.84 -24.85 -0.92
N LYS A 345 25.38 -23.81 -0.22
CA LYS A 345 23.95 -23.53 0.02
C LYS A 345 23.77 -22.02 0.04
N ARG A 346 23.00 -21.49 -0.91
CA ARG A 346 22.80 -20.06 -1.14
C ARG A 346 22.10 -19.41 0.05
N ALA A 347 22.67 -18.33 0.57
CA ALA A 347 22.00 -17.35 1.43
C ALA A 347 22.39 -15.94 0.91
N GLY A 348 21.35 -15.15 0.57
CA GLY A 348 21.42 -13.94 -0.25
C GLY A 348 21.95 -12.68 0.45
N ASN A 349 21.84 -11.56 -0.26
CA ASN A 349 22.61 -10.33 -0.03
C ASN A 349 21.91 -9.30 0.89
N ALA A 350 22.72 -8.60 1.71
CA ALA A 350 22.54 -7.26 2.36
C ALA A 350 21.24 -6.97 3.18
N MET A 351 21.08 -5.85 3.90
CA MET A 351 21.87 -5.20 4.97
C MET A 351 20.88 -4.30 5.73
N PHE A 352 20.43 -4.72 6.91
CA PHE A 352 19.59 -3.89 7.78
C PHE A 352 19.68 -4.29 9.25
N LEU A 353 19.68 -3.27 10.10
CA LEU A 353 19.86 -3.31 11.54
C LEU A 353 18.47 -3.31 12.24
N GLU A 354 17.73 -4.43 12.21
CA GLU A 354 16.77 -4.72 13.29
C GLU A 354 17.53 -4.71 14.64
N PRO A 355 16.85 -4.52 15.78
CA PRO A 355 17.35 -3.86 16.98
C PRO A 355 18.46 -4.60 17.74
N THR A 356 18.99 -5.69 17.21
CA THR A 356 20.11 -6.40 17.83
C THR A 356 21.40 -5.59 17.84
N SER A 357 21.54 -4.60 16.95
CA SER A 357 22.76 -3.80 16.78
C SER A 357 22.59 -2.30 17.06
N THR A 358 21.37 -1.78 16.95
CA THR A 358 21.03 -0.39 17.28
C THR A 358 20.51 -0.32 18.70
N LYS A 359 21.18 0.46 19.56
CA LYS A 359 20.68 0.70 20.91
C LYS A 359 19.40 1.52 20.81
N ARG A 360 18.36 1.16 21.56
CA ARG A 360 17.12 1.94 21.67
C ARG A 360 17.24 3.00 22.77
N TRP A 361 16.40 4.03 22.67
CA TRP A 361 16.12 4.93 23.78
C TRP A 361 15.21 4.25 24.80
N ASP A 362 15.30 4.64 26.08
CA ASP A 362 14.39 4.15 27.10
C ASP A 362 13.06 4.92 26.97
N PRO A 363 11.94 4.28 26.58
CA PRO A 363 10.68 4.98 26.37
C PRO A 363 10.09 5.55 27.67
N ASN A 364 10.54 5.09 28.84
CA ASN A 364 10.05 5.56 30.14
C ASN A 364 10.80 6.81 30.64
N LYS A 365 11.83 7.26 29.92
CA LYS A 365 12.63 8.43 30.27
C LYS A 365 12.53 9.46 29.16
N ALA A 366 12.43 10.72 29.56
CA ALA A 366 12.51 11.80 28.59
C ALA A 366 13.90 11.80 27.93
N ILE A 367 13.92 11.82 26.61
CA ILE A 367 15.13 11.90 25.79
C ILE A 367 15.67 13.33 25.91
N PRO A 368 16.84 13.55 26.53
CA PRO A 368 17.41 14.88 26.59
C PRO A 368 17.87 15.29 25.20
N TYR A 369 17.64 16.55 24.82
CA TYR A 369 18.21 17.13 23.61
C TYR A 369 18.79 18.52 23.86
N MET A 370 19.80 18.88 23.09
CA MET A 370 20.41 20.21 23.18
C MET A 370 20.85 20.72 21.80
N PHE A 371 21.19 22.00 21.76
CA PHE A 371 21.58 22.71 20.56
C PHE A 371 23.06 23.11 20.59
N ASP A 372 23.76 22.89 19.47
CA ASP A 372 25.03 23.57 19.22
C ASP A 372 24.82 25.08 19.05
N GLN A 373 25.86 25.84 19.34
CA GLN A 373 25.85 27.31 19.20
C GLN A 373 25.68 27.76 17.74
N SER A 374 25.89 26.88 16.76
CA SER A 374 25.69 27.18 15.34
C SER A 374 24.23 27.36 14.93
N LEU A 375 23.25 26.93 15.74
CA LEU A 375 21.83 27.13 15.42
C LEU A 375 21.33 28.49 15.91
N ALA A 376 20.73 29.26 15.00
CA ALA A 376 19.98 30.46 15.34
C ALA A 376 18.65 30.13 16.03
N GLU A 377 18.00 31.06 16.72
CA GLU A 377 16.70 30.78 17.37
C GLU A 377 15.61 30.34 16.40
N ALA A 378 15.61 30.84 15.15
CA ALA A 378 14.71 30.37 14.11
C ALA A 378 14.96 28.89 13.75
N ASP A 379 16.23 28.48 13.67
CA ASP A 379 16.63 27.09 13.42
C ASP A 379 16.20 26.19 14.59
N LYS A 380 16.42 26.65 15.84
CA LYS A 380 15.97 25.95 17.05
C LYS A 380 14.46 25.81 17.11
N LYS A 381 13.70 26.82 16.67
CA LYS A 381 12.23 26.76 16.61
C LYS A 381 11.76 25.62 15.72
N ALA A 382 12.36 25.42 14.54
CA ALA A 382 12.01 24.31 13.66
C ALA A 382 12.30 22.94 14.29
N VAL A 383 13.40 22.81 15.04
CA VAL A 383 13.68 21.57 15.78
C VAL A 383 12.69 21.36 16.93
N ARG A 384 12.35 22.42 17.68
CA ARG A 384 11.32 22.37 18.74
C ARG A 384 9.96 21.93 18.18
N GLU A 385 9.58 22.42 17.00
CA GLU A 385 8.37 21.96 16.29
C GLU A 385 8.43 20.47 15.96
N ALA A 386 9.56 19.99 15.42
CA ALA A 386 9.77 18.59 15.10
C ALA A 386 9.63 17.66 16.32
N VAL A 387 10.33 17.96 17.42
CA VAL A 387 10.24 17.15 18.64
C VAL A 387 8.86 17.24 19.29
N THR A 388 8.20 18.41 19.22
CA THR A 388 6.83 18.59 19.70
C THR A 388 5.85 17.73 18.91
N GLU A 389 6.00 17.65 17.59
CA GLU A 389 5.14 16.80 16.76
C GLU A 389 5.28 15.32 17.15
N ILE A 390 6.51 14.81 17.25
CA ILE A 390 6.78 13.42 17.67
C ILE A 390 6.19 13.16 19.06
N GLN A 391 6.43 14.05 20.02
CA GLN A 391 5.94 13.92 21.40
C GLN A 391 4.41 13.95 21.47
N SER A 392 3.75 14.83 20.72
CA SER A 392 2.28 14.97 20.75
C SER A 392 1.55 13.75 20.18
N LYS A 393 2.20 13.00 19.27
CA LYS A 393 1.60 11.86 18.56
C LYS A 393 2.00 10.52 19.19
N THR A 394 3.00 10.46 20.06
CA THR A 394 3.59 9.22 20.57
C THR A 394 3.72 9.23 22.10
N CYS A 395 4.33 8.20 22.69
CA CYS A 395 4.64 8.16 24.13
C CYS A 395 6.02 8.73 24.48
N LEU A 396 6.85 9.04 23.47
CA LEU A 396 8.19 9.52 23.70
C LEU A 396 8.13 10.96 24.19
N ASN A 397 8.88 11.25 25.26
CA ASN A 397 9.04 12.59 25.79
C ASN A 397 10.45 13.11 25.48
N PHE A 398 10.56 14.41 25.25
CA PHE A 398 11.80 15.10 24.97
C PHE A 398 11.99 16.26 25.95
N THR A 399 13.21 16.46 26.43
CA THR A 399 13.54 17.56 27.34
C THR A 399 14.70 18.36 26.77
N GLU A 400 14.48 19.65 26.51
CA GLU A 400 15.56 20.57 26.15
C GLU A 400 16.48 20.78 27.36
N VAL A 401 17.77 20.59 27.16
CA VAL A 401 18.79 20.86 28.18
C VAL A 401 19.81 21.87 27.67
N HIS A 402 20.24 22.78 28.54
CA HIS A 402 21.22 23.82 28.22
C HIS A 402 22.63 23.49 28.72
N ALA A 403 22.76 22.48 29.59
CA ALA A 403 24.02 21.93 30.06
C ALA A 403 24.16 20.47 29.60
N LYS A 404 25.40 20.02 29.38
CA LYS A 404 25.68 18.64 28.96
C LYS A 404 25.13 17.65 30.00
N PRO A 405 24.19 16.77 29.62
CA PRO A 405 23.63 15.81 30.57
C PRO A 405 24.62 14.67 30.85
N THR A 406 24.41 13.94 31.95
CA THR A 406 25.25 12.82 32.40
C THR A 406 25.06 11.53 31.58
N GLY A 407 24.13 11.51 30.61
CA GLY A 407 23.84 10.36 29.75
C GLY A 407 23.69 10.71 28.27
N SER A 408 23.30 9.70 27.48
CA SER A 408 22.97 9.85 26.06
C SER A 408 21.92 10.94 25.85
N HIS A 409 22.13 11.76 24.83
CA HIS A 409 21.24 12.84 24.44
C HIS A 409 21.34 13.11 22.94
N LEU A 410 20.33 13.76 22.38
CA LEU A 410 20.36 14.29 21.02
C LEU A 410 21.11 15.62 21.00
N TYR A 411 21.95 15.82 19.98
CA TYR A 411 22.75 17.03 19.83
C TYR A 411 22.55 17.61 18.44
N TYR A 412 21.70 18.63 18.32
CA TYR A 412 21.38 19.24 17.04
C TYR A 412 22.45 20.27 16.66
N THR A 413 23.00 20.16 15.45
CA THR A 413 24.05 21.03 14.93
C THR A 413 23.75 21.45 13.49
N LYS A 414 24.23 22.64 13.09
CA LYS A 414 24.01 23.16 11.74
C LYS A 414 25.08 22.63 10.78
N ILE A 415 24.65 22.14 9.62
CA ILE A 415 25.54 21.86 8.48
C ILE A 415 25.18 22.78 7.32
N ALA A 416 26.13 23.62 6.91
CA ALA A 416 25.98 24.50 5.76
C ALA A 416 26.27 23.72 4.47
N ASN A 417 25.31 22.91 4.02
CA ASN A 417 25.44 22.10 2.82
C ASN A 417 24.14 22.13 2.01
N PRO A 418 24.17 22.48 0.70
CA PRO A 418 22.98 22.41 -0.15
C PRO A 418 22.63 20.97 -0.59
N THR A 419 23.54 20.01 -0.45
CA THR A 419 23.36 18.61 -0.86
C THR A 419 22.73 17.76 0.25
N PHE A 420 23.24 17.87 1.48
CA PHE A 420 22.71 17.14 2.63
C PHE A 420 21.75 18.04 3.41
N CYS A 421 20.45 17.70 3.37
CA CYS A 421 19.45 18.37 4.20
C CYS A 421 19.58 18.01 5.67
N GLY A 422 19.95 16.77 5.95
CA GLY A 422 20.28 16.31 7.28
C GLY A 422 21.20 15.10 7.24
N LEU A 423 21.84 14.82 8.38
CA LEU A 423 22.60 13.60 8.62
C LEU A 423 22.34 13.12 10.04
N SER A 424 22.15 11.81 10.22
CA SER A 424 21.92 11.23 11.54
C SER A 424 22.49 9.82 11.64
N TYR A 425 22.78 9.41 12.86
CA TYR A 425 23.04 8.00 13.15
C TYR A 425 21.71 7.26 13.30
N VAL A 426 21.72 5.95 12.99
CA VAL A 426 20.53 5.12 13.21
C VAL A 426 20.58 4.53 14.63
N GLY A 427 19.55 4.84 15.42
CA GLY A 427 19.42 4.44 16.83
C GLY A 427 20.30 5.26 17.78
N ARG A 428 20.26 4.91 19.07
CA ARG A 428 20.99 5.60 20.13
C ARG A 428 22.48 5.33 20.06
N VAL A 429 23.27 6.40 20.09
CA VAL A 429 24.73 6.41 20.11
C VAL A 429 25.19 7.08 21.41
N GLU A 430 26.35 6.66 21.91
CA GLU A 430 26.97 7.19 23.12
C GLU A 430 28.26 7.93 22.77
N PRO A 431 28.58 9.05 23.45
CA PRO A 431 27.82 9.67 24.55
C PRO A 431 26.68 10.59 24.08
N ALA A 432 26.57 10.89 22.79
CA ALA A 432 25.49 11.69 22.22
C ALA A 432 25.22 11.28 20.77
N ASN A 433 24.02 11.60 20.28
CA ASN A 433 23.62 11.48 18.89
C ASN A 433 23.71 12.85 18.22
N PRO A 434 24.80 13.19 17.51
CA PRO A 434 24.82 14.40 16.71
C PRO A 434 23.86 14.26 15.53
N ILE A 435 22.95 15.22 15.38
CA ILE A 435 22.02 15.36 14.27
C ILE A 435 22.38 16.65 13.53
N TYR A 436 22.83 16.50 12.29
CA TYR A 436 23.26 17.61 11.46
C TYR A 436 22.06 18.08 10.63
N LEU A 437 21.77 19.38 10.62
CA LEU A 437 20.64 19.96 9.87
C LEU A 437 21.09 21.11 8.99
N SER A 438 20.68 21.06 7.73
CA SER A 438 20.82 22.16 6.77
C SER A 438 19.48 22.87 6.61
N PHE A 439 19.46 24.14 6.98
CA PHE A 439 18.30 25.02 6.85
C PHE A 439 18.22 25.67 5.47
N MET A 440 19.02 25.19 4.51
CA MET A 440 18.92 25.56 3.08
C MET A 440 17.87 24.73 2.34
N CYS A 441 17.43 23.61 2.93
CA CYS A 441 16.37 22.77 2.39
C CYS A 441 14.98 23.29 2.77
N GLY A 442 13.98 22.95 1.97
CA GLY A 442 12.58 23.19 2.31
C GLY A 442 12.14 22.38 3.53
N HIS A 443 11.17 22.91 4.27
CA HIS A 443 10.55 22.26 5.44
C HIS A 443 11.54 21.79 6.52
N PRO A 444 12.30 22.71 7.16
CA PRO A 444 13.31 22.34 8.15
C PRO A 444 12.77 21.55 9.34
N ALA A 445 11.52 21.77 9.75
CA ALA A 445 10.87 20.96 10.79
C ALA A 445 10.70 19.49 10.35
N GLY A 446 10.20 19.23 9.14
CA GLY A 446 10.07 17.87 8.63
C GLY A 446 11.40 17.17 8.38
N VAL A 447 12.43 17.92 7.96
CA VAL A 447 13.81 17.39 7.92
C VAL A 447 14.28 17.00 9.33
N ALA A 448 14.06 17.85 10.33
CA ALA A 448 14.40 17.52 11.72
C ALA A 448 13.62 16.31 12.25
N ILE A 449 12.35 16.11 11.86
CA ILE A 449 11.58 14.89 12.16
C ILE A 449 12.27 13.67 11.56
N HIS A 450 12.61 13.71 10.27
CA HIS A 450 13.28 12.63 9.56
C HIS A 450 14.58 12.19 10.24
N GLU A 451 15.48 13.15 10.51
CA GLU A 451 16.77 12.86 11.16
C GLU A 451 16.61 12.40 12.61
N THR A 452 15.59 12.89 13.31
CA THR A 452 15.26 12.43 14.66
C THR A 452 14.70 11.01 14.62
N MET A 453 13.90 10.65 13.60
CA MET A 453 13.43 9.27 13.40
C MET A 453 14.59 8.32 13.13
N HIS A 454 15.62 8.72 12.37
CA HIS A 454 16.87 7.95 12.29
C HIS A 454 17.48 7.73 13.67
N ALA A 455 17.66 8.78 14.48
CA ALA A 455 18.21 8.64 15.83
C ALA A 455 17.33 7.76 16.76
N LEU A 456 16.03 7.65 16.48
CA LEU A 456 15.10 6.72 17.15
C LEU A 456 15.19 5.27 16.63
N GLY A 457 15.93 5.02 15.56
CA GLY A 457 16.18 3.67 15.01
C GLY A 457 15.40 3.34 13.74
N PHE A 458 14.72 4.30 13.13
CA PHE A 458 14.00 4.10 11.88
C PHE A 458 14.92 4.31 10.69
N GLN A 459 14.57 3.68 9.58
CA GLN A 459 15.25 3.86 8.32
C GLN A 459 14.25 4.09 7.21
N HIS A 460 14.75 4.23 6.00
CA HIS A 460 13.94 4.64 4.88
C HIS A 460 12.93 3.59 4.43
N GLU A 461 11.72 4.05 4.11
CA GLU A 461 10.60 3.21 3.72
C GLU A 461 10.88 2.45 2.41
N GLN A 462 11.63 3.05 1.46
CA GLN A 462 12.03 2.36 0.23
C GLN A 462 13.11 1.30 0.42
N LEU A 463 13.60 1.05 1.64
CA LEU A 463 14.53 -0.05 1.90
C LEU A 463 13.79 -1.30 2.38
N ARG A 464 12.47 -1.24 2.59
CA ARG A 464 11.69 -2.40 3.03
C ARG A 464 11.84 -3.59 2.10
N PHE A 465 11.75 -4.79 2.68
CA PHE A 465 11.86 -6.03 1.90
C PHE A 465 10.73 -6.18 0.86
N ASP A 466 9.54 -5.64 1.17
CA ASP A 466 8.33 -5.70 0.35
C ASP A 466 8.18 -4.51 -0.60
N ARG A 467 9.13 -3.56 -0.62
CA ARG A 467 9.01 -2.31 -1.40
C ARG A 467 8.68 -2.57 -2.88
N ASP A 468 9.21 -3.65 -3.46
CA ASP A 468 9.08 -3.92 -4.90
C ASP A 468 7.63 -4.33 -5.25
N GLN A 469 6.75 -4.52 -4.26
CA GLN A 469 5.30 -4.64 -4.45
C GLN A 469 4.61 -3.27 -4.62
N PHE A 470 5.26 -2.18 -4.18
CA PHE A 470 4.69 -0.84 -4.10
C PHE A 470 5.38 0.14 -5.05
N ILE A 471 6.70 0.05 -5.23
CA ILE A 471 7.48 0.92 -6.11
C ILE A 471 8.23 0.14 -7.18
N THR A 472 8.51 0.80 -8.29
CA THR A 472 9.43 0.35 -9.33
C THR A 472 10.66 1.24 -9.31
N ILE A 473 11.85 0.63 -9.19
CA ILE A 473 13.12 1.34 -9.34
C ILE A 473 13.49 1.40 -10.82
N GLN A 474 13.62 2.62 -11.36
CA GLN A 474 14.03 2.90 -12.74
C GLN A 474 15.56 2.89 -12.83
N TRP A 475 16.15 1.70 -12.88
CA TRP A 475 17.60 1.49 -12.89
C TRP A 475 18.32 2.20 -14.04
N GLU A 476 17.63 2.47 -15.15
CA GLU A 476 18.08 3.28 -16.28
C GLU A 476 18.25 4.76 -15.94
N ASN A 477 17.68 5.24 -14.84
CA ASN A 477 17.86 6.60 -14.33
C ASN A 477 18.73 6.66 -13.07
N VAL A 478 18.95 5.55 -12.37
CA VAL A 478 19.81 5.49 -11.18
C VAL A 478 21.28 5.70 -11.54
N ASN A 479 22.00 6.49 -10.74
CA ASN A 479 23.45 6.58 -10.75
C ASN A 479 24.06 5.32 -10.10
N PRO A 480 24.79 4.46 -10.84
CA PRO A 480 25.32 3.21 -10.31
C PRO A 480 26.22 3.35 -9.08
N GLN A 481 26.92 4.49 -8.94
CA GLN A 481 27.81 4.73 -7.79
C GLN A 481 27.05 4.95 -6.47
N GLN A 482 25.72 5.15 -6.52
CA GLN A 482 24.84 5.39 -5.36
C GLN A 482 23.87 4.22 -5.14
N LEU A 483 24.29 3.00 -5.51
CA LEU A 483 23.48 1.79 -5.35
C LEU A 483 23.07 1.53 -3.89
N ASP A 484 23.85 2.02 -2.92
CA ASP A 484 23.57 1.90 -1.49
C ASP A 484 22.23 2.54 -1.08
N PHE A 485 21.64 3.41 -1.90
CA PHE A 485 20.35 4.06 -1.61
C PHE A 485 19.15 3.14 -1.84
N PHE A 486 19.35 2.02 -2.55
CA PHE A 486 18.30 1.09 -2.97
C PHE A 486 18.53 -0.33 -2.45
N THR A 487 19.35 -0.50 -1.41
CA THR A 487 19.57 -1.80 -0.77
C THR A 487 18.29 -2.31 -0.12
N VAL A 488 17.89 -3.54 -0.42
CA VAL A 488 16.73 -4.17 0.22
C VAL A 488 17.10 -4.64 1.63
N SER A 489 16.20 -4.47 2.59
CA SER A 489 16.36 -4.99 3.95
C SER A 489 16.24 -6.51 4.01
N ASP A 490 17.00 -7.14 4.90
CA ASP A 490 16.94 -8.59 5.12
C ASP A 490 15.63 -8.95 5.84
N VAL A 491 14.83 -9.83 5.25
CA VAL A 491 13.56 -10.33 5.80
C VAL A 491 13.71 -10.94 7.22
N THR A 492 14.89 -11.44 7.55
CA THR A 492 15.20 -12.03 8.86
C THR A 492 15.58 -10.99 9.93
N LYS A 493 15.73 -9.73 9.50
CA LYS A 493 16.18 -8.60 10.32
C LYS A 493 15.45 -7.32 9.94
N PHE A 494 14.21 -7.44 9.50
CA PHE A 494 13.36 -6.30 9.29
C PHE A 494 11.94 -6.66 9.72
N SER A 495 11.40 -5.93 10.69
CA SER A 495 9.98 -5.98 11.01
C SER A 495 9.31 -4.67 10.63
N SER A 496 8.25 -4.76 9.83
CA SER A 496 7.31 -3.66 9.61
C SER A 496 6.34 -3.46 10.79
N TYR A 497 6.37 -4.34 11.80
CA TYR A 497 5.37 -4.42 12.86
C TYR A 497 3.92 -4.48 12.35
N GLY A 498 3.70 -5.07 11.17
CA GLY A 498 2.38 -5.16 10.54
C GLY A 498 1.92 -3.88 9.82
N ILE A 499 2.77 -2.85 9.80
CA ILE A 499 2.47 -1.57 9.16
C ILE A 499 2.64 -1.72 7.65
N LYS A 500 1.60 -1.32 6.91
CA LYS A 500 1.58 -1.34 5.45
C LYS A 500 2.56 -0.30 4.90
N TYR A 501 3.04 -0.53 3.68
CA TYR A 501 3.90 0.42 2.98
C TYR A 501 3.19 1.75 2.78
N ASP A 502 3.87 2.87 3.08
CA ASP A 502 3.30 4.21 2.96
C ASP A 502 4.17 5.12 2.09
N TYR A 503 3.67 5.46 0.89
CA TYR A 503 4.34 6.40 -0.03
C TYR A 503 4.54 7.79 0.58
N GLY A 504 3.71 8.18 1.55
CA GLY A 504 3.77 9.45 2.25
C GLY A 504 4.56 9.42 3.56
N SER A 505 5.20 8.31 3.93
CA SER A 505 6.07 8.26 5.11
C SER A 505 7.12 9.36 5.06
N ILE A 506 7.39 10.00 6.19
CA ILE A 506 8.48 10.99 6.30
C ILE A 506 9.85 10.34 6.01
N MET A 507 9.95 9.01 6.17
CA MET A 507 11.14 8.21 5.86
C MET A 507 11.23 7.77 4.40
N GLN A 508 10.22 8.04 3.57
CA GLN A 508 10.25 7.72 2.14
C GLN A 508 11.12 8.73 1.38
N TYR A 509 11.99 8.21 0.50
CA TYR A 509 12.76 9.03 -0.43
C TYR A 509 11.94 9.61 -1.58
N SER A 510 12.41 10.75 -2.08
CA SER A 510 11.84 11.41 -3.25
C SER A 510 12.00 10.55 -4.51
N SER A 511 11.08 10.73 -5.45
CA SER A 511 11.06 9.97 -6.71
C SER A 511 12.30 10.17 -7.59
N THR A 512 13.12 11.20 -7.34
CA THR A 512 14.30 11.55 -8.16
C THR A 512 15.64 11.32 -7.46
N ILE A 513 15.65 10.69 -6.28
CA ILE A 513 16.86 10.48 -5.49
C ILE A 513 17.89 9.64 -6.27
N ALA A 514 19.19 9.95 -6.13
CA ALA A 514 20.28 9.26 -6.84
C ALA A 514 20.12 9.21 -8.38
N SER A 515 19.41 10.17 -8.97
CA SER A 515 19.29 10.24 -10.42
C SER A 515 20.63 10.56 -11.08
N SER A 516 20.94 9.87 -12.18
CA SER A 516 22.08 10.17 -13.04
C SER A 516 21.88 11.44 -13.87
N SER A 517 20.67 12.00 -13.91
CA SER A 517 20.34 13.21 -14.66
C SER A 517 19.30 14.06 -13.93
N PRO A 518 19.46 15.40 -13.85
CA PRO A 518 18.52 16.25 -13.15
C PRO A 518 17.05 16.02 -13.58
N GLY A 519 16.15 15.92 -12.60
CA GLY A 519 14.70 15.80 -12.81
C GLY A 519 14.19 14.42 -13.25
N LYS A 520 15.05 13.45 -13.58
CA LYS A 520 14.59 12.09 -13.90
C LYS A 520 14.19 11.33 -12.65
N LYS A 521 13.04 10.65 -12.72
CA LYS A 521 12.57 9.76 -11.66
C LYS A 521 13.38 8.46 -11.65
N THR A 522 13.88 8.10 -10.49
CA THR A 522 14.51 6.81 -10.17
C THR A 522 13.55 5.87 -9.46
N MET A 523 12.43 6.38 -8.92
CA MET A 523 11.37 5.58 -8.31
C MET A 523 10.00 6.04 -8.79
N VAL A 524 9.11 5.09 -9.04
CA VAL A 524 7.72 5.32 -9.45
C VAL A 524 6.80 4.41 -8.64
N ALA A 525 5.70 4.94 -8.13
CA ALA A 525 4.68 4.15 -7.45
C ALA A 525 3.93 3.24 -8.44
N LYS A 526 3.69 1.99 -8.05
CA LYS A 526 2.96 1.01 -8.88
C LYS A 526 1.45 1.24 -8.84
N LEU A 527 0.93 1.63 -7.67
CA LEU A 527 -0.47 1.95 -7.50
C LEU A 527 -0.68 3.45 -7.69
N LYS A 528 -1.66 3.85 -8.51
CA LYS A 528 -2.07 5.25 -8.71
C LYS A 528 -0.87 6.22 -8.82
N PRO A 529 0.06 6.02 -9.77
CA PRO A 529 1.30 6.81 -9.84
C PRO A 529 1.08 8.32 -9.90
N ALA A 530 0.00 8.79 -10.54
CA ALA A 530 -0.34 10.21 -10.62
C ALA A 530 -0.59 10.85 -9.23
N GLU A 531 -1.10 10.08 -8.27
CA GLU A 531 -1.37 10.53 -6.90
C GLU A 531 -0.15 10.23 -6.00
N ASN A 532 0.33 8.98 -6.02
CA ASN A 532 1.32 8.51 -5.06
C ASN A 532 2.75 9.00 -5.33
N ASP A 533 3.11 9.31 -6.58
CA ASP A 533 4.44 9.88 -6.87
C ASP A 533 4.62 11.27 -6.24
N LEU A 534 3.53 12.00 -5.98
CA LEU A 534 3.55 13.32 -5.34
C LEU A 534 3.82 13.23 -3.83
N LEU A 535 3.58 12.05 -3.23
CA LEU A 535 3.81 11.79 -1.81
C LEU A 535 5.27 11.42 -1.52
N LEU A 536 5.95 10.82 -2.51
CA LEU A 536 7.33 10.36 -2.38
C LEU A 536 8.27 11.53 -2.02
N GLY A 537 8.89 11.45 -0.85
CA GLY A 537 9.85 12.46 -0.38
C GLY A 537 9.22 13.68 0.28
N GLN A 538 7.93 13.64 0.63
CA GLN A 538 7.30 14.71 1.40
C GLN A 538 8.08 15.00 2.70
N ARG A 539 8.11 16.27 3.11
CA ARG A 539 8.74 16.74 4.36
C ARG A 539 7.82 17.66 5.16
N VAL A 540 6.51 17.49 5.03
CA VAL A 540 5.51 18.31 5.74
C VAL A 540 5.40 17.88 7.21
N GLY A 541 5.38 16.58 7.49
CA GLY A 541 5.24 16.03 8.84
C GLY A 541 5.13 14.51 8.84
N MET A 542 4.93 13.92 10.02
CA MET A 542 4.78 12.47 10.17
C MET A 542 3.47 11.97 9.56
N ALA A 543 3.55 10.93 8.74
CA ALA A 543 2.39 10.15 8.33
C ALA A 543 1.85 9.32 9.49
N GLN A 544 0.61 8.83 9.35
CA GLN A 544 -0.01 7.99 10.38
C GLN A 544 0.78 6.68 10.58
N SER A 545 1.33 6.12 9.49
CA SER A 545 2.21 4.94 9.53
C SER A 545 3.49 5.19 10.34
N ASP A 546 4.12 6.37 10.22
CA ASP A 546 5.30 6.75 10.99
C ASP A 546 4.99 6.79 12.49
N VAL A 547 3.85 7.37 12.86
CA VAL A 547 3.38 7.44 14.26
C VAL A 547 3.15 6.04 14.82
N GLU A 548 2.50 5.17 14.05
CA GLU A 548 2.29 3.78 14.42
C GLU A 548 3.60 3.04 14.58
N ALA A 549 4.58 3.27 13.71
CA ALA A 549 5.90 2.65 13.76
C ALA A 549 6.63 3.04 15.06
N VAL A 550 6.62 4.32 15.43
CA VAL A 550 7.16 4.79 16.72
C VAL A 550 6.43 4.16 17.89
N LYS A 551 5.09 4.08 17.84
CA LYS A 551 4.29 3.46 18.92
C LYS A 551 4.60 1.97 19.07
N LYS A 552 4.71 1.23 17.98
CA LYS A 552 5.08 -0.19 17.99
C LYS A 552 6.46 -0.38 18.59
N LEU A 553 7.41 0.47 18.21
CA LEU A 553 8.79 0.34 18.67
C LEU A 553 8.95 0.67 20.16
N TYR A 554 8.28 1.73 20.65
CA TYR A 554 8.56 2.31 21.97
C TYR A 554 7.41 2.26 22.98
N CYS A 555 6.16 2.29 22.54
CA CYS A 555 5.01 2.62 23.41
C CYS A 555 4.23 1.41 23.92
N GLN A 556 4.60 0.20 23.51
CA GLN A 556 3.93 -1.03 23.92
C GLN A 556 4.82 -1.82 24.89
N SER A 557 4.90 -1.37 26.15
CA SER A 557 5.69 -2.04 27.19
C SER A 557 5.10 -3.41 27.54
N GLY A 558 5.97 -4.40 27.74
CA GLY A 558 5.55 -5.77 28.03
C GLY A 558 4.89 -6.52 26.86
N CYS A 559 4.96 -5.97 25.65
CA CYS A 559 4.45 -6.57 24.43
C CYS A 559 5.57 -6.67 23.40
N ASP A 560 5.87 -7.88 22.94
CA ASP A 560 6.93 -8.12 21.96
C ASP A 560 6.58 -9.25 21.00
N ASP A 561 7.10 -9.16 19.79
CA ASP A 561 7.09 -10.26 18.84
C ASP A 561 8.25 -11.21 19.15
N LYS A 562 7.99 -12.52 19.14
CA LYS A 562 9.01 -13.54 19.38
C LYS A 562 9.86 -13.83 18.15
N ILE A 563 9.37 -13.44 16.97
CA ILE A 563 10.06 -13.62 15.70
C ILE A 563 9.76 -12.46 14.75
N VAL A 564 10.77 -12.09 13.96
CA VAL A 564 10.73 -10.96 13.02
C VAL A 564 9.61 -11.09 11.96
N PHE A 565 9.25 -12.32 11.58
CA PHE A 565 8.22 -12.59 10.55
C PHE A 565 6.80 -12.21 10.98
N CYS A 566 6.57 -11.94 12.26
CA CYS A 566 5.29 -11.46 12.75
C CYS A 566 4.81 -10.20 12.00
N GLY A 567 5.73 -9.29 11.66
CA GLY A 567 5.39 -8.09 10.90
C GLY A 567 4.88 -8.41 9.50
N ILE A 568 5.51 -9.38 8.84
CA ILE A 568 5.16 -9.83 7.48
C ILE A 568 3.83 -10.57 7.47
N TRP A 569 3.65 -11.48 8.43
CA TRP A 569 2.39 -12.20 8.55
C TRP A 569 1.23 -11.25 8.85
N ALA A 570 1.46 -10.21 9.64
CA ALA A 570 0.46 -9.17 9.88
C ALA A 570 0.08 -8.38 8.62
N THR A 571 1.04 -7.99 7.77
CA THR A 571 0.72 -7.31 6.50
C THR A 571 -0.01 -8.22 5.51
N MET A 572 0.15 -9.54 5.64
CA MET A 572 -0.59 -10.56 4.88
C MET A 572 -1.97 -10.90 5.46
N ASN A 573 -2.46 -10.14 6.45
CA ASN A 573 -3.72 -10.38 7.18
C ASN A 573 -3.79 -11.74 7.91
N LEU A 574 -2.66 -12.38 8.19
CA LEU A 574 -2.63 -13.67 8.88
C LEU A 574 -3.03 -13.58 10.36
N CYS A 575 -3.13 -12.37 10.92
CA CYS A 575 -3.60 -12.16 12.29
C CYS A 575 -5.10 -12.43 12.47
N ASP A 576 -5.88 -12.47 11.38
CA ASP A 576 -7.33 -12.68 11.43
C ASP A 576 -7.67 -14.13 11.79
N ALA A 577 -8.43 -14.33 12.86
CA ALA A 577 -8.89 -15.64 13.30
C ALA A 577 -9.67 -16.39 12.19
N ARG A 578 -10.43 -15.66 11.36
CA ARG A 578 -11.24 -16.23 10.27
C ARG A 578 -10.40 -16.88 9.18
N MET A 579 -9.12 -16.50 9.08
CA MET A 579 -8.18 -17.10 8.13
C MET A 579 -7.80 -18.53 8.52
N TRP A 580 -7.93 -18.88 9.81
CA TRP A 580 -7.48 -20.15 10.35
C TRP A 580 -8.66 -21.03 10.74
N ARG A 581 -8.88 -22.12 9.99
CA ARG A 581 -9.83 -23.18 10.40
C ARG A 581 -9.44 -23.86 11.72
N ARG A 582 -8.18 -23.75 12.14
CA ARG A 582 -7.64 -24.34 13.37
C ARG A 582 -7.32 -23.23 14.37
N ALA A 583 -8.00 -23.22 15.51
CA ALA A 583 -7.76 -22.28 16.62
C ALA A 583 -6.28 -22.23 17.05
N VAL A 584 -5.55 -23.34 16.94
CA VAL A 584 -4.13 -23.47 17.32
C VAL A 584 -3.22 -22.44 16.62
N VAL A 585 -3.45 -22.14 15.34
CA VAL A 585 -2.60 -21.18 14.61
C VAL A 585 -2.87 -19.76 15.11
N HIS A 586 -4.15 -19.42 15.28
CA HIS A 586 -4.55 -18.13 15.81
C HIS A 586 -4.03 -17.91 17.23
N ALA A 587 -4.20 -18.90 18.12
CA ALA A 587 -3.67 -18.88 19.47
C ALA A 587 -2.14 -18.68 19.49
N TRP A 588 -1.42 -19.36 18.60
CA TRP A 588 0.02 -19.17 18.47
C TRP A 588 0.38 -17.74 18.05
N ILE A 589 -0.34 -17.16 17.07
CA ILE A 589 -0.14 -15.77 16.62
C ILE A 589 -0.40 -14.78 17.75
N VAL A 590 -1.50 -14.93 18.49
CA VAL A 590 -1.83 -14.06 19.63
C VAL A 590 -0.74 -14.11 20.70
N SER A 591 -0.10 -15.27 20.89
CA SER A 591 0.96 -15.43 21.90
C SER A 591 2.34 -14.94 21.44
N ASN A 592 2.64 -15.02 20.13
CA ASN A 592 4.00 -14.82 19.61
C ASN A 592 4.16 -13.57 18.75
N CYS A 593 3.07 -13.01 18.21
CA CYS A 593 3.07 -11.86 17.31
C CYS A 593 2.24 -10.70 17.89
N GLN A 594 2.35 -10.47 19.20
CA GLN A 594 1.49 -9.55 19.93
C GLN A 594 1.59 -8.12 19.41
N LYS A 595 2.81 -7.67 19.10
CA LYS A 595 3.06 -6.31 18.66
C LYS A 595 2.58 -6.13 17.23
N SER A 596 3.02 -6.99 16.30
CA SER A 596 2.63 -6.89 14.89
C SER A 596 1.13 -7.10 14.65
N CYS A 597 0.47 -7.97 15.39
CA CYS A 597 -0.96 -8.27 15.21
C CYS A 597 -1.90 -7.39 16.04
N ASN A 598 -1.40 -6.37 16.74
CA ASN A 598 -2.19 -5.54 17.65
C ASN A 598 -2.88 -6.34 18.78
N LYS A 599 -2.21 -7.37 19.30
CA LYS A 599 -2.69 -8.29 20.35
C LYS A 599 -2.05 -8.03 21.72
N CYS A 600 -1.39 -6.89 21.89
CA CYS A 600 -0.81 -6.49 23.18
C CYS A 600 -1.89 -6.42 24.27
N GLY A 601 -1.74 -7.22 25.32
CA GLY A 601 -2.69 -7.26 26.44
C GLY A 601 -3.87 -8.22 26.25
N GLU A 602 -4.03 -8.83 25.07
CA GLU A 602 -4.98 -9.93 24.91
C GLU A 602 -4.42 -11.19 25.61
N LYS A 603 -5.21 -11.76 26.52
CA LYS A 603 -4.96 -13.09 27.07
C LYS A 603 -5.90 -14.05 26.35
N LEU A 604 -5.37 -15.15 25.83
CA LEU A 604 -6.20 -16.23 25.30
C LEU A 604 -7.13 -16.71 26.41
N GLU A 605 -8.44 -16.62 26.18
CA GLU A 605 -9.41 -17.21 27.09
C GLU A 605 -9.32 -18.74 26.95
N THR A 606 -8.93 -19.42 28.02
CA THR A 606 -8.98 -20.88 28.05
C THR A 606 -10.39 -21.32 28.40
N VAL A 607 -11.11 -21.89 27.43
CA VAL A 607 -12.35 -22.64 27.69
C VAL A 607 -11.99 -24.11 27.80
N ASP A 608 -12.28 -24.75 28.94
CA ASP A 608 -12.04 -26.17 29.22
C ASP A 608 -10.60 -26.66 28.98
N GLY A 609 -9.61 -25.85 29.39
CA GLY A 609 -8.20 -26.24 29.30
C GLY A 609 -7.65 -26.32 27.87
N ARG A 610 -8.37 -25.78 26.88
CA ARG A 610 -7.89 -25.62 25.50
C ARG A 610 -7.81 -24.13 25.14
N PRO A 611 -6.72 -23.68 24.48
CA PRO A 611 -6.61 -22.31 24.03
C PRO A 611 -7.63 -22.05 22.92
N PHE A 612 -8.47 -21.04 23.10
CA PHE A 612 -9.38 -20.52 22.08
C PHE A 612 -8.81 -19.27 21.43
#